data_AF-A0AAD1NMS6-F1
#
_entry.id   AF-A0AAD1NMS6-F1
#
_cell.length_a   1.000
_cell.length_b   1.000
_cell.length_c   1.000
_cell.angle_alpha   90.00
_cell.angle_beta   90.00
_cell.angle_gamma   90.00
#
_symmetry.space_group_name_H-M   'P 1'
#
loop_
_entity.id
_entity.type
_entity.pdbx_description
1 polymer ?
#
loop_
_entity_poly.entity_id
_entity_poly.type
_entity_poly.pdbx_seq_one_letter_code
_entity_poly.pdbx_strand_id
1 'polypeptide(L)'
;MRALFLLLLPLLLCSCSSKPSIDPADFAGAIKDSFQTDIKADGLKLFTYTARLITPDSGGSYRISVQAPRTAKEMRQQLAIREARQAVFEQQLQLGLDNTLKMNQYCREGFYELSRLLQSDRGEIRGECRDGASEMDKSRFGNK
;
A
#
# COMPACT_ATOMS: atom_id res chain seq x y z
N MET A 1 41.01 -14.34 35.73
CA MET A 1 39.56 -14.22 36.00
C MET A 1 38.90 -12.95 35.44
N ARG A 2 39.64 -11.88 35.08
CA ARG A 2 39.07 -10.64 34.51
C ARG A 2 38.69 -10.70 33.01
N ALA A 3 39.30 -11.61 32.24
CA ALA A 3 39.04 -11.74 30.81
C ALA A 3 37.74 -12.49 30.46
N LEU A 4 37.15 -13.23 31.42
CA LEU A 4 35.94 -14.02 31.16
C LEU A 4 34.66 -13.17 31.13
N PHE A 5 34.66 -12.02 31.82
CA PHE A 5 33.49 -11.13 31.90
C PHE A 5 33.27 -10.27 30.65
N LEU A 6 34.29 -10.11 29.79
CA LEU A 6 34.21 -9.27 28.59
C LEU A 6 33.61 -9.98 27.37
N LEU A 7 33.44 -11.31 27.43
CA LEU A 7 32.86 -12.12 26.33
C LEU A 7 31.36 -12.40 26.50
N LEU A 8 30.75 -12.04 27.64
CA LEU A 8 29.33 -12.27 27.93
C LEU A 8 28.42 -11.08 27.58
N LEU A 9 28.99 -9.90 27.30
CA LEU A 9 28.24 -8.68 27.04
C LEU A 9 27.51 -8.61 25.66
N PRO A 10 27.98 -9.23 24.55
CA PRO A 10 27.30 -9.12 23.26
C PRO A 10 26.06 -10.04 23.11
N LEU A 11 25.83 -10.98 24.03
CA LEU A 11 24.71 -11.93 23.99
C LEU A 11 23.39 -11.37 24.56
N LEU A 12 23.42 -10.21 25.21
CA LEU A 12 22.27 -9.63 25.92
C LEU A 12 21.46 -8.60 25.10
N LEU A 13 21.82 -8.34 23.84
CA LEU A 13 21.16 -7.32 23.00
C LEU A 13 20.11 -7.87 22.02
N CYS A 14 19.73 -9.15 22.10
CA CYS A 14 18.60 -9.69 21.34
C CYS A 14 17.25 -9.29 21.96
N SER A 15 16.90 -8.00 21.90
CA SER A 15 15.52 -7.57 22.11
C SER A 15 14.73 -7.84 20.82
N CYS A 16 14.10 -9.01 20.74
CA CYS A 16 13.12 -9.29 19.70
C CYS A 16 11.87 -8.43 19.96
N SER A 17 11.84 -7.24 19.38
CA SER A 17 10.60 -6.47 19.21
C SER A 17 9.70 -7.24 18.25
N SER A 18 8.78 -8.06 18.78
CA SER A 18 7.79 -8.77 17.96
C SER A 18 6.89 -7.75 17.27
N LYS A 19 7.10 -7.56 15.96
CA LYS A 19 6.19 -6.78 15.13
C LYS A 19 4.87 -7.55 15.02
N PRO A 20 3.71 -6.86 15.05
CA PRO A 20 2.44 -7.49 14.71
C PRO A 20 2.55 -8.13 13.32
N SER A 21 2.20 -9.41 13.19
CA SER A 21 2.09 -10.08 11.89
C SER A 21 0.69 -9.82 11.34
N ILE A 22 0.60 -9.03 10.27
CA ILE A 22 -0.61 -8.89 9.45
C ILE A 22 -0.43 -9.80 8.25
N ASP A 23 -1.36 -10.73 8.01
CA ASP A 23 -1.27 -11.62 6.87
C ASP A 23 -1.76 -10.88 5.61
N PRO A 24 -0.99 -10.82 4.51
CA PRO A 24 -1.49 -10.29 3.24
C PRO A 24 -2.81 -10.93 2.77
N ALA A 25 -3.08 -12.19 3.14
CA ALA A 25 -4.34 -12.87 2.85
C ALA A 25 -5.56 -12.18 3.49
N ASP A 26 -5.38 -11.40 4.57
CA ASP A 26 -6.46 -10.63 5.22
C ASP A 26 -7.07 -9.57 4.29
N PHE A 27 -6.37 -9.21 3.21
CA PHE A 27 -6.84 -8.25 2.20
C PHE A 27 -7.49 -8.93 0.98
N ALA A 28 -7.48 -10.27 0.89
CA ALA A 28 -8.03 -10.99 -0.24
C ALA A 28 -9.53 -10.74 -0.39
N GLY A 29 -9.95 -10.26 -1.55
CA GLY A 29 -11.36 -9.89 -1.83
C GLY A 29 -11.84 -8.63 -1.09
N ALA A 30 -11.01 -8.03 -0.23
CA ALA A 30 -11.32 -6.84 0.55
C ALA A 30 -10.79 -5.55 -0.10
N ILE A 31 -10.12 -5.62 -1.25
CA ILE A 31 -9.63 -4.45 -1.99
C ILE A 31 -10.42 -4.32 -3.30
N LYS A 32 -10.98 -3.13 -3.51
CA LYS A 32 -11.49 -2.69 -4.81
C LYS A 32 -10.51 -1.67 -5.39
N ASP A 33 -10.04 -1.90 -6.61
CA ASP A 33 -9.17 -0.96 -7.30
C ASP A 33 -9.79 -0.35 -8.55
N SER A 34 -9.13 0.68 -9.06
CA SER A 34 -9.45 1.35 -10.32
C SER A 34 -8.20 1.96 -10.93
N PHE A 35 -8.11 1.94 -12.26
CA PHE A 35 -7.02 2.53 -13.02
C PHE A 35 -7.59 3.49 -14.06
N GLN A 36 -7.18 4.76 -13.97
CA GLN A 36 -7.56 5.81 -14.90
C GLN A 36 -6.35 6.24 -15.70
N THR A 37 -6.55 6.46 -16.99
CA THR A 37 -5.52 6.91 -17.94
C THR A 37 -5.86 8.29 -18.47
N ASP A 38 -4.84 9.05 -18.81
CA ASP A 38 -5.01 10.35 -19.46
C ASP A 38 -3.85 10.60 -20.43
N ILE A 39 -4.15 10.68 -21.72
CA ILE A 39 -3.18 10.98 -22.77
C ILE A 39 -3.31 12.46 -23.14
N LYS A 40 -2.25 13.23 -22.91
CA LYS A 40 -2.19 14.66 -23.26
C LYS A 40 -1.94 14.86 -24.75
N ALA A 41 -2.14 16.09 -25.22
CA ALA A 41 -2.04 16.46 -26.62
C ALA A 41 -0.62 16.26 -27.20
N ASP A 42 0.41 16.41 -26.38
CA ASP A 42 1.81 16.17 -26.71
C ASP A 42 2.21 14.68 -26.67
N GLY A 43 1.27 13.79 -26.33
CA GLY A 43 1.51 12.36 -26.20
C GLY A 43 2.00 11.93 -24.82
N LEU A 44 2.08 12.82 -23.84
CA LEU A 44 2.37 12.45 -22.45
C LEU A 44 1.28 11.52 -21.91
N LYS A 45 1.68 10.42 -21.27
CA LYS A 45 0.77 9.45 -20.67
C LYS A 45 0.79 9.57 -19.15
N LEU A 46 -0.36 9.90 -18.58
CA LEU A 46 -0.57 9.96 -17.13
C LEU A 46 -1.52 8.84 -16.69
N PHE A 47 -1.37 8.40 -15.45
CA PHE A 47 -2.34 7.51 -14.84
C PHE A 47 -2.63 7.88 -13.38
N THR A 48 -3.77 7.39 -12.91
CA THR A 48 -4.13 7.36 -11.49
C THR A 48 -4.62 5.96 -11.14
N TYR A 49 -3.90 5.28 -10.25
CA TYR A 49 -4.32 4.02 -9.66
C TYR A 49 -4.85 4.29 -8.26
N THR A 50 -6.05 3.79 -7.96
CA THR A 50 -6.67 3.90 -6.63
C THR A 50 -7.03 2.52 -6.14
N ALA A 51 -6.75 2.21 -4.88
CA ALA A 51 -7.25 1.02 -4.19
C ALA A 51 -8.01 1.46 -2.93
N ARG A 52 -9.14 0.81 -2.65
CA ARG A 52 -9.95 1.06 -1.45
C ARG A 52 -10.29 -0.24 -0.75
N LEU A 53 -10.26 -0.23 0.56
CA LEU A 53 -10.79 -1.32 1.36
C LEU A 53 -12.31 -1.34 1.24
N ILE A 54 -12.86 -2.46 0.75
CA ILE A 54 -14.28 -2.76 0.86
C ILE A 54 -14.50 -3.21 2.30
N THR A 55 -14.83 -2.28 3.18
CA THR A 55 -15.52 -2.68 4.42
C THR A 55 -16.87 -3.24 4.00
N PRO A 56 -17.25 -4.48 4.38
CA PRO A 56 -18.59 -4.96 4.16
C PRO A 56 -19.57 -3.91 4.68
N ASP A 57 -20.55 -3.59 3.85
CA ASP A 57 -21.53 -2.55 4.10
C ASP A 57 -22.05 -2.70 5.54
N SER A 58 -21.92 -1.62 6.31
CA SER A 58 -22.48 -1.53 7.66
C SER A 58 -24.00 -1.33 7.55
N GLY A 59 -24.68 -2.22 6.84
CA GLY A 59 -26.12 -2.45 6.93
C GLY A 59 -26.53 -3.18 8.23
N GLY A 60 -25.60 -3.30 9.18
CA GLY A 60 -25.83 -3.86 10.49
C GLY A 60 -24.92 -3.18 11.50
N SER A 61 -25.55 -2.58 12.50
CA SER A 61 -24.94 -2.02 13.70
C SER A 61 -24.11 -3.04 14.50
N TYR A 62 -22.94 -3.44 14.00
CA TYR A 62 -21.87 -3.96 14.85
C TYR A 62 -20.85 -2.85 15.03
N ARG A 63 -21.19 -1.90 15.91
CA ARG A 63 -20.20 -1.12 16.63
C ARG A 63 -19.36 -2.13 17.40
N ILE A 64 -18.29 -2.65 16.80
CA ILE A 64 -17.17 -3.14 17.59
C ILE A 64 -16.73 -1.90 18.35
N SER A 65 -17.16 -1.79 19.61
CA SER A 65 -16.63 -0.80 20.52
C SER A 65 -15.15 -1.13 20.65
N VAL A 66 -14.32 -0.48 19.83
CA VAL A 66 -12.88 -0.46 20.03
C VAL A 66 -12.73 0.23 21.38
N GLN A 67 -12.56 -0.57 22.43
CA GLN A 67 -12.41 -0.06 23.78
C GLN A 67 -11.24 0.92 23.75
N ALA A 68 -11.51 2.14 24.19
CA ALA A 68 -10.48 3.16 24.31
C ALA A 68 -9.33 2.58 25.14
N PRO A 69 -8.07 2.70 24.69
CA PRO A 69 -6.94 2.15 25.42
C PRO A 69 -6.92 2.78 26.82
N ARG A 70 -6.88 1.93 27.84
CA ARG A 70 -6.87 2.32 29.25
C ARG A 70 -5.45 2.49 29.77
N THR A 71 -4.46 1.97 29.04
CA THR A 71 -3.05 2.06 29.40
C THR A 71 -2.19 2.55 28.24
N ALA A 72 -1.03 3.15 28.56
CA ALA A 72 -0.04 3.54 27.56
C ALA A 72 0.47 2.33 26.74
N LYS A 73 0.51 1.14 27.34
CA LYS A 73 0.89 -0.11 26.67
C LYS A 73 -0.11 -0.47 25.57
N GLU A 74 -1.41 -0.43 25.88
CA GLU A 74 -2.47 -0.71 24.92
C GLU A 74 -2.48 0.30 23.78
N MET A 75 -2.27 1.59 24.08
CA MET A 75 -2.17 2.64 23.05
C MET A 75 -1.02 2.37 22.08
N ARG A 76 0.17 2.02 22.61
CA ARG A 76 1.33 1.67 21.77
C ARG A 76 1.07 0.44 20.91
N GLN A 77 0.42 -0.57 21.47
CA GLN A 77 0.07 -1.78 20.73
C GLN A 77 -0.93 -1.51 19.60
N GLN A 78 -1.96 -0.70 19.85
CA GLN A 78 -2.92 -0.29 18.81
C GLN A 78 -2.25 0.51 17.68
N LEU A 79 -1.34 1.42 18.03
CA LEU A 79 -0.57 2.17 17.03
C LEU A 79 0.29 1.22 16.18
N ALA A 80 1.02 0.30 16.81
CA ALA A 80 1.86 -0.67 16.10
C ALA A 80 1.04 -1.57 15.14
N ILE A 81 -0.16 -1.99 15.55
CA ILE A 81 -1.07 -2.77 14.69
C ILE A 81 -1.54 -1.93 13.50
N ARG A 82 -1.91 -0.66 13.74
CA ARG A 82 -2.34 0.25 12.67
C ARG A 82 -1.22 0.49 11.66
N GLU A 83 0.00 0.75 12.14
CA GLU A 83 1.19 0.93 11.29
C GLU A 83 1.50 -0.33 10.48
N ALA A 84 1.48 -1.51 11.11
CA ALA A 84 1.69 -2.78 10.42
C ALA A 84 0.63 -3.02 9.34
N ARG A 85 -0.64 -2.75 9.63
CA ARG A 85 -1.74 -2.91 8.66
C ARG A 85 -1.59 -1.94 7.49
N GLN A 86 -1.22 -0.69 7.75
CA GLN A 86 -1.00 0.31 6.72
C GLN A 86 0.18 -0.09 5.81
N ALA A 87 1.26 -0.63 6.38
CA ALA A 87 2.41 -1.11 5.61
C ALA A 87 2.02 -2.28 4.67
N VAL A 88 1.22 -3.24 5.14
CA VAL A 88 0.73 -4.32 4.28
C VAL A 88 -0.20 -3.78 3.19
N PHE A 89 -1.10 -2.85 3.53
CA PHE A 89 -1.98 -2.23 2.54
C PHE A 89 -1.19 -1.47 1.46
N GLU A 90 -0.13 -0.75 1.83
CA GLU A 90 0.75 -0.07 0.89
C GLU A 90 1.45 -1.06 -0.07
N GLN A 91 1.89 -2.22 0.44
CA GLN A 91 2.44 -3.29 -0.41
C GLN A 91 1.40 -3.82 -1.40
N GLN A 92 0.16 -4.02 -0.95
CA GLN A 92 -0.94 -4.45 -1.83
C GLN A 92 -1.28 -3.39 -2.89
N LEU A 93 -1.27 -2.10 -2.51
CA LEU A 93 -1.46 -0.99 -3.44
C LEU A 93 -0.40 -1.01 -4.55
N GLN A 94 0.87 -1.20 -4.18
CA GLN A 94 1.95 -1.28 -5.17
C GLN A 94 1.80 -2.51 -6.07
N LEU A 95 1.55 -3.68 -5.48
CA LEU A 95 1.38 -4.93 -6.22
C LEU A 95 0.22 -4.84 -7.22
N GLY A 96 -0.90 -4.23 -6.82
CA GLY A 96 -2.05 -4.01 -7.68
C GLY A 96 -1.75 -3.09 -8.86
N LEU A 97 -1.00 -1.99 -8.63
CA LEU A 97 -0.52 -1.11 -9.69
C LEU A 97 0.39 -1.86 -10.67
N ASP A 98 1.39 -2.60 -10.15
CA ASP A 98 2.35 -3.34 -10.97
C ASP A 98 1.64 -4.38 -11.86
N ASN A 99 0.70 -5.13 -11.27
CA ASN A 99 -0.12 -6.08 -12.01
C ASN A 99 -0.99 -5.39 -13.07
N THR A 100 -1.61 -4.26 -12.73
CA THR A 100 -2.45 -3.50 -13.66
C THR A 100 -1.65 -3.04 -14.88
N LEU A 101 -0.48 -2.43 -14.67
CA LEU A 101 0.39 -1.98 -15.75
C LEU A 101 0.93 -3.14 -16.58
N LYS A 102 1.30 -4.24 -15.93
CA LYS A 102 1.73 -5.46 -16.63
C LYS A 102 0.63 -6.04 -17.51
N MET A 103 -0.63 -5.99 -17.07
CA MET A 103 -1.74 -6.57 -17.83
C MET A 103 -2.23 -5.65 -18.95
N ASN A 104 -2.32 -4.34 -18.72
CA ASN A 104 -2.87 -3.42 -19.71
C ASN A 104 -1.83 -2.87 -20.70
N GLN A 105 -0.54 -2.93 -20.34
CA GLN A 105 0.59 -2.43 -21.12
C GLN A 105 0.54 -0.91 -21.39
N TYR A 106 -0.05 -0.13 -20.46
CA TYR A 106 -0.19 1.32 -20.61
C TYR A 106 1.15 2.05 -20.55
N CYS A 107 2.00 1.73 -19.56
CA CYS A 107 3.40 2.19 -19.50
C CYS A 107 4.32 1.01 -19.79
N ARG A 108 5.02 1.02 -20.94
CA ARG A 108 5.87 -0.09 -21.38
C ARG A 108 7.29 0.02 -20.85
N GLU A 109 7.77 1.26 -20.69
CA GLU A 109 9.14 1.54 -20.23
C GLU A 109 9.16 1.93 -18.73
N GLY A 110 8.11 1.56 -18.01
CA GLY A 110 7.91 1.95 -16.62
C GLY A 110 7.36 3.37 -16.49
N PHE A 111 7.38 3.91 -15.27
CA PHE A 111 6.81 5.21 -14.95
C PHE A 111 7.65 6.00 -13.94
N TYR A 112 7.33 7.28 -13.80
CA TYR A 112 7.72 8.13 -12.69
C TYR A 112 6.51 8.31 -11.77
N GLU A 113 6.68 8.07 -10.47
CA GLU A 113 5.65 8.38 -9.48
C GLU A 113 5.60 9.90 -9.29
N LEU A 114 4.43 10.49 -9.51
CA LEU A 114 4.18 11.91 -9.32
C LEU A 114 3.71 12.20 -7.90
N SER A 115 2.87 11.34 -7.34
CA SER A 115 2.38 11.47 -5.98
C SER A 115 1.80 10.16 -5.45
N ARG A 116 1.83 10.02 -4.12
CA ARG A 116 1.18 8.93 -3.39
C ARG A 116 0.37 9.46 -2.22
N LEU A 117 -0.83 8.94 -2.07
CA LEU A 117 -1.70 9.17 -0.93
C LEU A 117 -1.98 7.83 -0.25
N LEU A 118 -1.71 7.75 1.06
CA LEU A 118 -2.03 6.61 1.88
C LEU A 118 -2.91 7.04 3.06
N GLN A 119 -4.10 6.48 3.11
CA GLN A 119 -5.07 6.61 4.19
C GLN A 119 -5.36 5.22 4.76
N SER A 120 -6.13 5.15 5.84
CA SER A 120 -6.47 3.89 6.51
C SER A 120 -7.23 2.90 5.63
N ASP A 121 -7.99 3.40 4.66
CA ASP A 121 -8.92 2.64 3.82
C ASP A 121 -8.75 2.93 2.32
N ARG A 122 -7.86 3.85 1.94
CA ARG A 122 -7.65 4.26 0.55
C ARG A 122 -6.16 4.49 0.28
N GLY A 123 -5.71 4.00 -0.86
CA GLY A 123 -4.42 4.33 -1.45
C GLY A 123 -4.61 4.91 -2.85
N GLU A 124 -3.77 5.85 -3.23
CA GLU A 124 -3.71 6.40 -4.58
C GLU A 124 -2.25 6.60 -5.01
N ILE A 125 -1.94 6.20 -6.24
CA ILE A 125 -0.66 6.45 -6.89
C ILE A 125 -0.95 7.14 -8.22
N ARG A 126 -0.34 8.30 -8.44
CA ARG A 126 -0.38 9.02 -9.72
C ARG A 126 0.99 8.93 -10.36
N GLY A 127 1.02 8.68 -11.66
CA GLY A 127 2.27 8.51 -12.37
C GLY A 127 2.25 8.99 -13.80
N GLU A 128 3.44 9.13 -14.35
CA GLU A 128 3.74 9.50 -15.73
C GLU A 128 4.52 8.36 -16.37
N CYS A 129 4.08 7.84 -17.52
CA CYS A 129 4.83 6.81 -18.22
C CYS A 129 6.14 7.39 -18.78
N ARG A 130 7.21 6.58 -18.83
CA ARG A 130 8.48 6.97 -19.44
C ARG A 130 8.44 6.98 -20.97
N ASP A 131 7.47 6.27 -21.55
CA ASP A 131 7.22 6.24 -22.97
C ASP A 131 6.00 7.09 -23.35
N GLY A 132 6.05 7.71 -24.54
CA GLY A 132 4.93 8.49 -25.10
C GLY A 132 3.80 7.62 -25.66
N ALA A 133 2.66 8.24 -25.90
CA ALA A 133 1.50 7.58 -26.49
C ALA A 133 1.73 7.25 -27.98
N SER A 134 1.70 5.96 -28.30
CA SER A 134 1.59 5.48 -29.68
C SER A 134 0.17 5.67 -30.22
N GLU A 135 0.00 5.55 -31.53
CA GLU A 135 -1.34 5.56 -32.15
C GLU A 135 -2.25 4.44 -31.60
N MET A 136 -1.66 3.29 -31.25
CA MET A 136 -2.39 2.21 -30.59
C MET A 136 -2.83 2.60 -29.17
N ASP A 137 -2.00 3.33 -28.43
CA ASP A 137 -2.37 3.83 -27.10
C ASP A 137 -3.53 4.83 -27.19
N LYS A 138 -3.49 5.74 -28.17
CA LYS A 138 -4.57 6.71 -28.42
C LYS A 138 -5.88 6.01 -28.79
N SER A 139 -5.82 4.95 -29.59
CA SER A 139 -7.00 4.15 -29.94
C SER A 139 -7.59 3.40 -28.75
N ARG A 140 -6.73 2.84 -27.87
CA ARG A 140 -7.16 2.02 -26.72
C ARG A 140 -7.56 2.82 -25.48
N PHE A 141 -6.87 3.93 -25.23
CA PHE A 141 -6.92 4.70 -23.99
C PHE A 141 -7.19 6.19 -24.19
N GLY A 142 -7.31 6.64 -25.45
CA GLY A 142 -7.64 8.03 -25.76
C GLY A 142 -8.97 8.41 -25.11
N ASN A 143 -8.97 9.55 -24.43
CA ASN A 143 -10.17 10.11 -23.83
C ASN A 143 -11.22 10.31 -24.94
N LYS A 144 -12.40 9.74 -24.77
CA LYS A 144 -13.60 10.17 -25.50
C LYS A 144 -14.17 11.43 -24.85
#